data_AF-A0AAN6FP33-F1
#
_entry.id   AF-A0AAN6FP33-F1
#
_cell.length_a   1.000
_cell.length_b   1.000
_cell.length_c   1.000
_cell.angle_alpha   90.00
_cell.angle_beta   90.00
_cell.angle_gamma   90.00
#
_symmetry.space_group_name_H-M   'P 1'
#
loop_
_entity.id
_entity.type
_entity.pdbx_description
1 polymer ?
#
loop_
_entity_poly.entity_id
_entity_poly.type
_entity_poly.pdbx_seq_one_letter_code
_entity_poly.pdbx_strand_id
1 'polypeptide(L)'
;MHEIPRRLGVNKALDAAVATVVEAHSSFCSRRPATTHGLLLYSQALSSLRASLDDVGTACSNETLCAVMVLMACQSLMGLNSGAWTGHSEGAIKLLKARGPPDPDDMFETELVMCVRAPALEGIFNEDIEMMLPDPPGSRYSEISALNIVSQTQSLIRRWSRPHGLGLGDTTIVEDAKECYKISQDAIEEWRAIATAMDASMELTKPQPLALVHEHARVHQYLGLLVVVTIILNCIVSVIDPDHSAKLVRQRTGLIFESLALVEGVADYSPLGCTHVGLSLGACWIGHDDPVTRAAIELALAKHTEIEWPAPETDQLISNLSFAAGRFYQRLLRGSQVVEH
;
A
#
# COMPACT_ATOMS: atom_id res chain seq x y z
N MET A 1 3.87 9.19 14.81
CA MET A 1 5.32 9.06 15.10
C MET A 1 5.85 10.05 16.14
N HIS A 2 5.22 11.20 16.37
CA HIS A 2 5.70 12.20 17.34
C HIS A 2 5.72 11.72 18.79
N GLU A 3 4.90 10.73 19.13
CA GLU A 3 4.84 10.14 20.48
C GLU A 3 5.92 9.07 20.73
N ILE A 4 6.67 8.63 19.70
CA ILE A 4 7.69 7.58 19.84
C ILE A 4 8.76 7.94 20.90
N PRO A 5 9.33 9.17 20.92
CA PRO A 5 10.34 9.53 21.92
C PRO A 5 9.86 9.38 23.37
N ARG A 6 8.56 9.59 23.64
CA ARG A 6 7.97 9.45 24.98
C ARG A 6 7.79 8.01 25.42
N ARG A 7 7.79 7.06 24.48
CA ARG A 7 7.59 5.63 24.71
C ARG A 7 8.90 4.84 24.73
N LEU A 8 10.04 5.49 24.51
CA LEU A 8 11.35 4.87 24.64
C LEU A 8 11.64 4.44 26.08
N GLY A 9 12.35 3.31 26.24
CA GLY A 9 12.68 2.70 27.53
C GLY A 9 11.58 1.82 28.12
N VAL A 10 10.41 1.75 27.47
CA VAL A 10 9.27 0.91 27.90
C VAL A 10 9.33 -0.49 27.27
N ASN A 11 9.76 -0.59 26.00
CA ASN A 11 9.78 -1.83 25.25
C ASN A 11 11.09 -1.95 24.46
N LYS A 12 11.84 -3.03 24.72
CA LYS A 12 13.15 -3.28 24.12
C LYS A 12 13.10 -3.43 22.59
N ALA A 13 12.01 -3.95 22.04
CA ALA A 13 11.85 -4.06 20.60
C ALA A 13 11.70 -2.68 19.95
N LEU A 14 10.92 -1.78 20.55
CA LEU A 14 10.77 -0.40 20.06
C LEU A 14 12.10 0.35 20.15
N ASP A 15 12.80 0.25 21.28
CA ASP A 15 14.10 0.91 21.47
C ASP A 15 15.12 0.45 20.42
N ALA A 16 15.21 -0.85 20.18
CA ALA A 16 16.11 -1.42 19.18
C ALA A 16 15.71 -1.02 17.75
N ALA A 17 14.42 -1.00 17.44
CA ALA A 17 13.92 -0.55 16.13
C ALA A 17 14.24 0.93 15.89
N VAL A 18 14.08 1.79 16.91
CA VAL A 18 14.41 3.22 16.82
C VAL A 18 15.92 3.45 16.68
N ALA A 19 16.76 2.71 17.39
CA ALA A 19 18.21 2.78 17.17
C ALA A 19 18.58 2.41 15.72
N THR A 20 17.92 1.38 15.19
CA THR A 20 18.13 0.92 13.82
C THR A 20 17.68 1.95 12.78
N VAL A 21 16.52 2.59 12.96
CA VAL A 21 16.01 3.57 11.99
C VAL A 21 16.87 4.82 11.94
N VAL A 22 17.46 5.23 13.08
CA VAL A 22 18.38 6.38 13.13
C VAL A 22 19.65 6.10 12.33
N GLU A 23 20.26 4.91 12.47
CA GLU A 23 21.44 4.50 11.69
C GLU A 23 21.12 4.37 10.20
N ALA A 24 19.99 3.73 9.88
CA ALA A 24 19.53 3.56 8.50
C ALA A 24 19.25 4.91 7.83
N HIS A 25 18.55 5.81 8.52
CA HIS A 25 18.25 7.15 8.03
C HIS A 25 19.52 7.99 7.83
N SER A 26 20.49 7.91 8.74
CA SER A 26 21.77 8.60 8.60
C SER A 26 22.53 8.13 7.34
N SER A 27 22.56 6.83 7.10
CA SER A 27 23.16 6.23 5.90
C SER A 27 22.42 6.67 4.63
N PHE A 28 21.09 6.62 4.64
CA PHE A 28 20.23 7.06 3.54
C PHE A 28 20.44 8.53 3.18
N CYS A 29 20.37 9.44 4.16
CA CYS A 29 20.61 10.88 3.93
C CYS A 29 22.01 11.16 3.40
N SER A 30 22.98 10.32 3.75
CA SER A 30 24.36 10.39 3.26
C SER A 30 24.56 9.72 1.90
N ARG A 31 23.50 9.14 1.30
CA ARG A 31 23.54 8.33 0.07
C ARG A 31 24.56 7.19 0.14
N ARG A 32 24.61 6.53 1.29
CA ARG A 32 25.47 5.38 1.53
C ARG A 32 24.63 4.11 1.57
N PRO A 33 25.15 2.99 1.04
CA PRO A 33 24.50 1.70 1.22
C PRO A 33 24.44 1.32 2.71
N ALA A 34 23.60 0.34 3.04
CA ALA A 34 23.49 -0.18 4.39
C ALA A 34 24.87 -0.60 4.94
N THR A 35 25.20 -0.11 6.15
CA THR A 35 26.46 -0.44 6.82
C THR A 35 26.37 -1.80 7.49
N THR A 36 27.51 -2.49 7.67
CA THR A 36 27.57 -3.71 8.49
C THR A 36 27.03 -3.46 9.91
N HIS A 37 27.25 -2.27 10.46
CA HIS A 37 26.71 -1.88 11.75
C HIS A 37 25.17 -1.76 11.74
N GLY A 38 24.60 -1.08 10.74
CA GLY A 38 23.15 -0.98 10.56
C GLY A 38 22.47 -2.33 10.39
N LEU A 39 23.08 -3.26 9.65
CA LEU A 39 22.60 -4.63 9.51
C LEU A 39 22.63 -5.40 10.84
N LEU A 40 23.67 -5.20 11.65
CA LEU A 40 23.74 -5.80 12.99
C LEU A 40 22.64 -5.24 13.90
N LEU A 41 22.40 -3.93 13.89
CA LEU A 41 21.32 -3.31 14.64
C LEU A 41 19.95 -3.86 14.20
N TYR A 42 19.73 -3.99 12.89
CA TYR A 42 18.50 -4.57 12.35
C TYR A 42 18.30 -6.01 12.83
N SER A 43 19.33 -6.85 12.76
CA SER A 43 19.27 -8.23 13.26
C SER A 43 18.99 -8.31 14.76
N GLN A 44 19.59 -7.41 15.55
CA GLN A 44 19.32 -7.29 16.99
C GLN A 44 17.88 -6.85 17.25
N ALA A 45 17.37 -5.89 16.49
CA ALA A 45 16.00 -5.41 16.62
C ALA A 45 14.97 -6.50 16.26
N LEU A 46 15.22 -7.32 15.23
CA LEU A 46 14.41 -8.51 14.93
C LEU A 46 14.43 -9.53 16.08
N SER A 47 15.59 -9.73 16.71
CA SER A 47 15.72 -10.63 17.86
C SER A 47 14.94 -10.11 19.07
N SER A 48 15.01 -8.80 19.34
CA SER A 48 14.22 -8.15 20.40
C SER A 48 12.73 -8.19 20.11
N LEU A 49 12.32 -7.98 18.85
CA LEU A 49 10.93 -8.10 18.43
C LEU A 49 10.40 -9.51 18.69
N ARG A 50 11.15 -10.55 18.29
CA ARG A 50 10.78 -11.94 18.56
C ARG A 50 10.61 -12.20 20.05
N ALA A 51 11.53 -11.71 20.88
CA ALA A 51 11.44 -11.85 22.33
C ALA A 51 10.18 -11.16 22.90
N SER A 52 9.81 -9.98 22.38
CA SER A 52 8.56 -9.30 22.77
C SER A 52 7.31 -10.07 22.31
N LEU A 53 7.34 -10.72 21.14
CA LEU A 53 6.24 -11.54 20.65
C LEU A 53 6.05 -12.84 21.45
N ASP A 54 7.14 -13.39 21.99
CA ASP A 54 7.11 -14.59 22.84
C ASP A 54 6.66 -14.28 24.29
N ASP A 55 6.64 -13.00 24.70
CA ASP A 55 6.23 -12.56 26.02
C ASP A 55 4.78 -12.06 26.05
N VAL A 56 3.94 -12.68 26.88
CA VAL A 56 2.49 -12.37 26.96
C VAL A 56 2.21 -10.92 27.33
N GLY A 57 3.09 -10.28 28.11
CA GLY A 57 2.92 -8.89 28.54
C GLY A 57 3.20 -7.86 27.44
N THR A 58 4.08 -8.20 26.49
CA THR A 58 4.53 -7.26 25.45
C THR A 58 4.07 -7.62 24.05
N ALA A 59 3.63 -8.86 23.78
CA ALA A 59 3.25 -9.33 22.46
C ALA A 59 2.18 -8.47 21.78
N CYS A 60 1.16 -8.05 22.53
CA CYS A 60 0.06 -7.22 22.02
C CYS A 60 0.23 -5.71 22.30
N SER A 61 1.39 -5.27 22.77
CA SER A 61 1.57 -3.86 23.18
C SER A 61 1.66 -2.90 21.99
N ASN A 62 1.20 -1.66 22.19
CA ASN A 62 1.37 -0.50 21.29
C ASN A 62 2.80 -0.36 20.78
N GLU A 63 3.78 -0.55 21.66
CA GLU A 63 5.20 -0.44 21.37
C GLU A 63 5.69 -1.58 20.48
N THR A 64 5.20 -2.82 20.67
CA THR A 64 5.57 -3.96 19.81
C THR A 64 5.04 -3.76 18.39
N LEU A 65 3.80 -3.32 18.22
CA LEU A 65 3.27 -2.97 16.89
C LEU A 65 4.07 -1.81 16.27
N CYS A 66 4.39 -0.79 17.05
CA CYS A 66 5.22 0.32 16.58
C CYS A 66 6.61 -0.15 16.14
N ALA A 67 7.24 -1.09 16.87
CA ALA A 67 8.52 -1.68 16.49
C ALA A 67 8.45 -2.37 15.13
N VAL A 68 7.38 -3.12 14.84
CA VAL A 68 7.14 -3.73 13.51
C VAL A 68 7.08 -2.66 12.42
N MET A 69 6.33 -1.59 12.65
CA MET A 69 6.20 -0.48 11.68
C MET A 69 7.53 0.24 11.43
N VAL A 70 8.32 0.47 12.48
CA VAL A 70 9.63 1.09 12.36
C VAL A 70 10.61 0.16 11.62
N LEU A 71 10.58 -1.14 11.88
CA LEU A 71 11.42 -2.13 11.18
C LEU A 71 11.07 -2.27 9.70
N MET A 72 9.79 -2.16 9.36
CA MET A 72 9.36 -2.09 7.98
C MET A 72 9.92 -0.84 7.27
N ALA A 73 9.90 0.31 7.94
CA ALA A 73 10.54 1.52 7.41
C ALA A 73 12.06 1.34 7.26
N CYS A 74 12.73 0.74 8.25
CA CYS A 74 14.17 0.44 8.21
C CYS A 74 14.57 -0.39 6.98
N GLN A 75 13.74 -1.36 6.62
CA GLN A 75 14.00 -2.22 5.46
C GLN A 75 14.04 -1.44 4.15
N SER A 76 13.09 -0.52 3.98
CA SER A 76 13.07 0.39 2.83
C SER A 76 14.28 1.32 2.81
N LEU A 77 14.69 1.85 3.97
CA LEU A 77 15.87 2.72 4.09
C LEU A 77 17.18 2.03 3.75
N MET A 78 17.31 0.75 4.11
CA MET A 78 18.53 -0.02 3.91
C MET A 78 18.60 -0.72 2.55
N GLY A 79 17.57 -0.57 1.69
CA GLY A 79 17.52 -1.27 0.41
C GLY A 79 17.44 -2.79 0.58
N LEU A 80 16.93 -3.28 1.71
CA LEU A 80 16.81 -4.72 2.01
C LEU A 80 15.61 -5.36 1.28
N ASN A 81 14.82 -4.55 0.56
CA ASN A 81 13.75 -5.00 -0.31
C ASN A 81 14.37 -5.62 -1.57
N SER A 82 14.84 -6.86 -1.54
CA SER A 82 15.26 -7.60 -2.74
C SER A 82 14.07 -8.02 -3.61
N GLY A 83 13.02 -7.20 -3.65
CA GLY A 83 11.70 -7.49 -4.21
C GLY A 83 10.81 -8.42 -3.37
N ALA A 84 11.37 -9.16 -2.41
CA ALA A 84 10.63 -10.11 -1.58
C ALA A 84 9.76 -9.42 -0.51
N TRP A 85 8.50 -9.87 -0.37
CA TRP A 85 7.67 -9.52 0.79
C TRP A 85 8.30 -10.12 2.05
N THR A 86 8.64 -9.29 3.02
CA THR A 86 9.38 -9.72 4.21
C THR A 86 8.50 -10.17 5.37
N GLY A 87 7.20 -10.30 5.14
CA GLY A 87 6.23 -10.73 6.14
C GLY A 87 5.98 -9.70 7.25
N HIS A 88 6.61 -8.51 7.23
CA HIS A 88 6.31 -7.46 8.21
C HIS A 88 4.87 -6.96 8.09
N SER A 89 4.36 -6.82 6.87
CA SER A 89 2.96 -6.42 6.62
C SER A 89 2.01 -7.49 7.17
N GLU A 90 2.30 -8.75 6.90
CA GLU A 90 1.56 -9.89 7.44
C GLU A 90 1.60 -9.93 8.99
N GLY A 91 2.78 -9.77 9.58
CA GLY A 91 2.98 -9.71 11.02
C GLY A 91 2.22 -8.55 11.67
N ALA A 92 2.29 -7.36 11.08
CA ALA A 92 1.56 -6.17 11.56
C ALA A 92 0.04 -6.38 11.53
N ILE A 93 -0.50 -6.94 10.45
CA ILE A 93 -1.93 -7.24 10.32
C ILE A 93 -2.35 -8.31 11.34
N LYS A 94 -1.57 -9.38 11.51
CA LYS A 94 -1.83 -10.43 12.52
C LYS A 94 -1.81 -9.87 13.94
N LEU A 95 -0.86 -8.97 14.25
CA LEU A 95 -0.81 -8.29 15.54
C LEU A 95 -2.03 -7.39 15.76
N LEU A 96 -2.43 -6.61 14.76
CA LEU A 96 -3.65 -5.80 14.87
C LEU A 96 -4.88 -6.67 15.15
N LYS A 97 -5.04 -7.79 14.44
CA LYS A 97 -6.14 -8.74 14.70
C LYS A 97 -6.10 -9.30 16.12
N ALA A 98 -4.92 -9.68 16.61
CA ALA A 98 -4.75 -10.25 17.95
C ALA A 98 -5.05 -9.26 19.08
N ARG A 99 -4.82 -7.96 18.83
CA ARG A 99 -5.06 -6.88 19.78
C ARG A 99 -6.54 -6.49 19.91
N GLY A 100 -7.31 -6.68 18.84
CA GLY A 100 -8.70 -6.23 18.78
C GLY A 100 -8.83 -4.79 18.27
N PRO A 101 -10.03 -4.20 18.37
CA PRO A 101 -10.29 -2.85 17.88
C PRO A 101 -9.45 -1.82 18.66
N PRO A 102 -8.97 -0.76 17.98
CA PRO A 102 -8.19 0.28 18.63
C PRO A 102 -9.05 1.09 19.61
N ASP A 103 -8.43 1.57 20.69
CA ASP A 103 -9.04 2.55 21.58
C ASP A 103 -9.21 3.89 20.81
N PRO A 104 -10.44 4.38 20.61
CA PRO A 104 -10.67 5.63 19.88
C PRO A 104 -10.08 6.85 20.59
N ASP A 105 -9.80 6.77 21.90
CA ASP A 105 -9.19 7.84 22.68
C ASP A 105 -7.65 7.77 22.67
N ASP A 106 -7.05 6.64 22.24
CA ASP A 106 -5.60 6.53 22.04
C ASP A 106 -5.21 6.97 20.62
N MET A 107 -4.84 8.26 20.51
CA MET A 107 -4.34 8.84 19.27
C MET A 107 -3.10 8.12 18.71
N PHE A 108 -2.25 7.55 19.56
CA PHE A 108 -1.06 6.82 19.10
C PHE A 108 -1.44 5.50 18.46
N GLU A 109 -2.38 4.77 19.06
CA GLU A 109 -2.90 3.53 18.47
C GLU A 109 -3.60 3.82 17.14
N THR A 110 -4.39 4.89 17.08
CA THR A 110 -5.01 5.36 15.83
C THR A 110 -3.96 5.68 14.74
N GLU A 111 -2.86 6.35 15.11
CA GLU A 111 -1.74 6.60 14.18
C GLU A 111 -1.09 5.29 13.69
N LEU A 112 -0.88 4.31 14.57
CA LEU A 112 -0.29 3.02 14.19
C LEU A 112 -1.17 2.27 13.19
N VAL A 113 -2.48 2.21 13.43
CA VAL A 113 -3.45 1.61 12.51
C VAL A 113 -3.41 2.30 11.15
N MET A 114 -3.29 3.64 11.12
CA MET A 114 -3.15 4.40 9.88
C MET A 114 -1.85 4.06 9.13
N CYS A 115 -0.73 3.90 9.83
CA CYS A 115 0.53 3.54 9.21
C CYS A 115 0.52 2.12 8.61
N VAL A 116 -0.26 1.19 9.16
CA VAL A 116 -0.41 -0.18 8.62
C VAL A 116 -1.17 -0.19 7.29
N ARG A 117 -1.92 0.87 6.94
CA ARG A 117 -2.78 0.91 5.74
C ARG A 117 -2.03 0.83 4.41
N ALA A 118 -0.86 1.47 4.31
CA ALA A 118 -0.05 1.38 3.10
C ALA A 118 0.55 -0.03 2.88
N PRO A 119 1.15 -0.66 3.91
CA PRO A 119 1.57 -2.07 3.87
C PRO A 119 0.42 -3.04 3.61
N ALA A 120 -0.80 -2.67 3.98
CA ALA A 120 -2.01 -3.43 3.72
C ALA A 120 -2.26 -3.66 2.21
N LEU A 121 -1.75 -2.79 1.32
CA LEU A 121 -1.78 -3.05 -0.13
C LEU A 121 -1.06 -4.34 -0.53
N GLU A 122 -0.07 -4.78 0.25
CA GLU A 122 0.56 -6.08 0.05
C GLU A 122 -0.48 -7.20 0.09
N GLY A 123 -1.53 -7.07 0.90
CA GLY A 123 -2.59 -8.09 1.01
C GLY A 123 -3.47 -8.26 -0.22
N ILE A 124 -3.46 -7.30 -1.17
CA ILE A 124 -4.05 -7.52 -2.50
C ILE A 124 -3.35 -8.68 -3.21
N PHE A 125 -2.05 -8.80 -2.99
CA PHE A 125 -1.17 -9.72 -3.70
C PHE A 125 -0.75 -10.92 -2.83
N ASN A 126 -0.72 -10.73 -1.51
CA ASN A 126 -0.29 -11.72 -0.53
C ASN A 126 -1.49 -12.50 0.04
N GLU A 127 -1.57 -13.79 -0.30
CA GLU A 127 -2.66 -14.65 0.15
C GLU A 127 -2.65 -14.90 1.67
N ASP A 128 -1.51 -14.70 2.35
CA ASP A 128 -1.38 -14.89 3.80
C ASP A 128 -1.88 -13.68 4.60
N ILE A 129 -2.09 -12.53 3.94
CA ILE A 129 -2.62 -11.32 4.55
C ILE A 129 -4.13 -11.26 4.28
N GLU A 130 -4.95 -11.49 5.30
CA GLU A 130 -6.40 -11.31 5.19
C GLU A 130 -6.81 -9.93 5.73
N MET A 131 -7.18 -9.04 4.81
CA MET A 131 -7.57 -7.66 5.10
C MET A 131 -9.00 -7.60 5.65
N MET A 132 -9.14 -7.69 6.97
CA MET A 132 -10.38 -7.32 7.65
C MET A 132 -9.99 -6.60 8.93
N LEU A 133 -9.70 -5.30 8.80
CA LEU A 133 -9.54 -4.41 9.93
C LEU A 133 -10.79 -3.51 9.94
N PRO A 134 -11.66 -3.60 10.96
CA PRO A 134 -12.73 -2.64 11.11
C PRO A 134 -12.14 -1.24 11.30
N ASP A 135 -12.74 -0.24 10.66
CA ASP A 135 -12.33 1.15 10.88
C ASP A 135 -12.58 1.55 12.34
N PRO A 136 -11.69 2.36 12.95
CA PRO A 136 -11.98 2.94 14.26
C PRO A 136 -13.25 3.79 14.16
N PRO A 137 -14.23 3.62 15.06
CA PRO A 137 -15.42 4.46 15.08
C PRO A 137 -15.05 5.93 15.28
N GLY A 138 -15.60 6.83 14.45
CA GLY A 138 -15.35 8.28 14.57
C GLY A 138 -14.04 8.77 13.95
N SER A 139 -13.25 7.91 13.29
CA SER A 139 -12.15 8.37 12.45
C SER A 139 -12.70 9.27 11.33
N ARG A 140 -12.09 10.44 11.11
CA ARG A 140 -12.38 11.32 9.95
C ARG A 140 -12.24 10.58 8.61
N TYR A 141 -11.59 9.40 8.62
CA TYR A 141 -11.31 8.56 7.47
C TYR A 141 -12.15 7.27 7.43
N SER A 142 -13.25 7.18 8.21
CA SER A 142 -14.04 5.95 8.41
C SER A 142 -15.21 5.74 7.42
N GLU A 143 -15.69 6.78 6.73
CA GLU A 143 -16.89 6.65 5.91
C GLU A 143 -16.61 6.02 4.53
N ILE A 144 -15.42 6.24 3.96
CA ILE A 144 -14.92 5.58 2.73
C ILE A 144 -13.42 5.29 2.91
N SER A 145 -13.11 4.24 3.66
CA SER A 145 -11.73 3.86 3.95
C SER A 145 -11.11 3.14 2.74
N ALA A 146 -9.91 3.57 2.33
CA ALA A 146 -9.09 2.90 1.32
C ALA A 146 -8.91 1.42 1.69
N LEU A 147 -8.86 1.09 2.98
CA LEU A 147 -8.81 -0.29 3.46
C LEU A 147 -10.03 -1.13 3.05
N ASN A 148 -11.23 -0.56 3.06
CA ASN A 148 -12.44 -1.29 2.67
C ASN A 148 -12.41 -1.59 1.16
N ILE A 149 -11.99 -0.61 0.36
CA ILE A 149 -11.81 -0.79 -1.09
C ILE A 149 -10.71 -1.83 -1.35
N VAL A 150 -9.59 -1.78 -0.62
CA VAL A 150 -8.51 -2.77 -0.73
C VAL A 150 -9.00 -4.17 -0.35
N SER A 151 -9.73 -4.30 0.76
CA SER A 151 -10.29 -5.57 1.23
C SER A 151 -11.28 -6.16 0.23
N GLN A 152 -12.18 -5.33 -0.32
CA GLN A 152 -13.09 -5.73 -1.39
C GLN A 152 -12.33 -6.16 -2.65
N THR A 153 -11.31 -5.39 -3.06
CA THR A 153 -10.45 -5.72 -4.21
C THR A 153 -9.76 -7.07 -4.00
N GLN A 154 -9.22 -7.33 -2.81
CA GLN A 154 -8.61 -8.60 -2.46
C GLN A 154 -9.63 -9.76 -2.49
N SER A 155 -10.83 -9.54 -1.94
CA SER A 155 -11.92 -10.54 -1.98
C SER A 155 -12.29 -10.88 -3.41
N LEU A 156 -12.42 -9.88 -4.29
CA LEU A 156 -12.67 -10.06 -5.72
C LEU A 156 -11.59 -10.90 -6.38
N ILE A 157 -10.30 -10.55 -6.21
CA ILE A 157 -9.17 -11.29 -6.77
C ILE A 157 -9.16 -12.75 -6.26
N ARG A 158 -9.38 -12.97 -4.96
CA ARG A 158 -9.39 -14.32 -4.38
C ARG A 158 -10.57 -15.16 -4.87
N ARG A 159 -11.77 -14.58 -4.96
CA ARG A 159 -12.95 -15.26 -5.52
C ARG A 159 -12.71 -15.63 -6.98
N TRP A 160 -12.07 -14.75 -7.74
CA TRP A 160 -11.69 -14.95 -9.13
C TRP A 160 -10.66 -16.07 -9.33
N SER A 161 -9.66 -16.17 -8.44
CA SER A 161 -8.58 -17.17 -8.53
C SER A 161 -9.01 -18.60 -8.19
N ARG A 162 -10.17 -18.82 -7.56
CA ARG A 162 -10.62 -20.16 -7.12
C ARG A 162 -10.96 -21.07 -8.33
N PRO A 163 -10.57 -22.36 -8.30
CA PRO A 163 -10.87 -23.33 -9.37
C PRO A 163 -12.37 -23.52 -9.69
N HIS A 164 -13.26 -23.11 -8.76
CA HIS A 164 -14.72 -23.18 -8.89
C HIS A 164 -15.40 -21.81 -8.97
N GLY A 165 -14.65 -20.69 -8.92
CA GLY A 165 -15.12 -19.37 -9.42
C GLY A 165 -15.32 -19.35 -10.94
N LEU A 166 -15.06 -20.50 -11.57
CA LEU A 166 -15.20 -20.88 -12.96
C LEU A 166 -16.60 -21.40 -13.33
N GLY A 167 -17.59 -21.30 -12.45
CA GLY A 167 -18.98 -21.36 -12.87
C GLY A 167 -19.26 -20.15 -13.76
N LEU A 168 -19.47 -20.38 -15.06
CA LEU A 168 -20.06 -19.37 -15.95
C LEU A 168 -21.31 -18.81 -15.27
N GLY A 169 -21.24 -17.58 -14.73
CA GLY A 169 -22.41 -16.88 -14.22
C GLY A 169 -22.44 -16.47 -12.75
N ASP A 170 -21.30 -16.31 -12.05
CA ASP A 170 -21.34 -15.48 -10.83
C ASP A 170 -21.42 -13.99 -11.24
N THR A 171 -22.59 -13.56 -11.71
CA THR A 171 -22.88 -12.16 -12.05
C THR A 171 -22.58 -11.23 -10.90
N THR A 172 -22.61 -11.74 -9.66
CA THR A 172 -22.27 -10.98 -8.47
C THR A 172 -20.80 -10.53 -8.49
N ILE A 173 -19.83 -11.31 -8.98
CA ILE A 173 -18.42 -10.85 -9.07
C ILE A 173 -18.28 -9.68 -10.03
N VAL A 174 -19.02 -9.71 -11.14
CA VAL A 174 -19.01 -8.65 -12.15
C VAL A 174 -19.65 -7.38 -11.61
N GLU A 175 -20.80 -7.52 -10.96
CA GLU A 175 -21.52 -6.42 -10.31
C GLU A 175 -20.69 -5.83 -9.17
N ASP A 176 -20.16 -6.66 -8.28
CA ASP A 176 -19.29 -6.28 -7.17
C ASP A 176 -18.03 -5.56 -7.66
N ALA A 177 -17.40 -6.02 -8.75
CA ALA A 177 -16.23 -5.35 -9.32
C ALA A 177 -16.57 -3.97 -9.88
N LYS A 178 -17.71 -3.83 -10.57
CA LYS A 178 -18.20 -2.55 -11.09
C LYS A 178 -18.57 -1.59 -9.96
N GLU A 179 -19.24 -2.10 -8.92
CA GLU A 179 -19.61 -1.33 -7.74
C GLU A 179 -18.38 -0.87 -6.96
N CYS A 180 -17.45 -1.79 -6.67
CA CYS A 180 -16.20 -1.46 -5.99
C CYS A 180 -15.37 -0.45 -6.78
N TYR A 181 -15.31 -0.58 -8.11
CA TYR A 181 -14.67 0.41 -8.97
C TYR A 181 -15.35 1.78 -8.86
N LYS A 182 -16.67 1.85 -8.93
CA LYS A 182 -17.41 3.11 -8.77
C LYS A 182 -17.16 3.75 -7.39
N ILE A 183 -17.24 2.99 -6.32
CA ILE A 183 -16.94 3.45 -4.95
C ILE A 183 -15.52 4.03 -4.88
N SER A 184 -14.55 3.37 -5.52
CA SER A 184 -13.17 3.86 -5.56
C SER A 184 -13.01 5.18 -6.33
N GLN A 185 -13.80 5.39 -7.39
CA GLN A 185 -13.80 6.65 -8.14
C GLN A 185 -14.37 7.80 -7.30
N ASP A 186 -15.52 7.57 -6.64
CA ASP A 186 -16.15 8.56 -5.77
C ASP A 186 -15.22 8.94 -4.61
N ALA A 187 -14.53 7.95 -4.02
CA ALA A 187 -13.52 8.16 -2.98
C ALA A 187 -12.35 9.03 -3.45
N ILE A 188 -11.83 8.80 -4.66
CA ILE A 188 -10.75 9.60 -5.22
C ILE A 188 -11.17 11.06 -5.38
N GLU A 189 -12.39 11.33 -5.85
CA GLU A 189 -12.88 12.69 -6.04
C GLU A 189 -12.94 13.47 -4.72
N GLU A 190 -13.43 12.83 -3.66
CA GLU A 190 -13.43 13.39 -2.30
C GLU A 190 -11.99 13.72 -1.84
N TRP A 191 -11.07 12.77 -1.98
CA TRP A 191 -9.70 12.93 -1.50
C TRP A 191 -8.87 13.91 -2.33
N ARG A 192 -9.16 14.08 -3.62
CA ARG A 192 -8.59 15.16 -4.44
C ARG A 192 -9.01 16.53 -3.90
N ALA A 193 -10.26 16.69 -3.49
CA ALA A 193 -10.71 17.95 -2.89
C ALA A 193 -9.99 18.24 -1.56
N ILE A 194 -9.80 17.21 -0.72
CA ILE A 194 -9.04 17.32 0.53
C ILE A 194 -7.58 17.68 0.25
N ALA A 195 -6.92 17.01 -0.69
CA ALA A 195 -5.54 17.29 -1.08
C ALA A 195 -5.37 18.73 -1.58
N THR A 196 -6.26 19.18 -2.46
CA THR A 196 -6.25 20.57 -2.99
C THR A 196 -6.39 21.61 -1.86
N ALA A 197 -7.28 21.37 -0.89
CA ALA A 197 -7.44 22.26 0.26
C ALA A 197 -6.20 22.27 1.17
N MET A 198 -5.53 21.12 1.29
CA MET A 198 -4.30 20.97 2.05
C MET A 198 -3.12 21.68 1.37
N ASP A 199 -3.01 21.60 0.04
CA ASP A 199 -2.03 22.34 -0.75
C ASP A 199 -2.19 23.86 -0.56
N ALA A 200 -3.42 24.36 -0.68
CA ALA A 200 -3.72 25.77 -0.44
C ALA A 200 -3.34 26.19 0.99
N SER A 201 -3.56 25.32 1.98
CA SER A 201 -3.19 25.58 3.38
C SER A 201 -1.67 25.66 3.57
N MET A 202 -0.91 24.80 2.89
CA MET A 202 0.57 24.79 2.87
C MET A 202 1.16 26.04 2.21
N GLU A 203 0.50 26.58 1.18
CA GLU A 203 0.92 27.80 0.50
C GLU A 203 0.67 29.06 1.35
N LEU A 204 -0.49 29.13 2.01
CA LEU A 204 -0.93 30.27 2.82
C LEU A 204 -0.20 30.36 4.17
N THR A 205 0.23 29.24 4.73
CA THR A 205 0.81 29.19 6.08
C THR A 205 2.33 29.19 6.03
N LYS A 206 2.96 30.33 6.36
CA LYS A 206 4.43 30.44 6.46
C LYS A 206 4.86 31.11 7.78
N PRO A 207 5.82 30.54 8.53
CA PRO A 207 6.48 29.26 8.30
C PRO A 207 5.54 28.07 8.52
N GLN A 208 5.77 26.97 7.82
CA GLN A 208 4.93 25.78 7.91
C GLN A 208 5.12 25.08 9.27
N PRO A 209 4.07 24.91 10.09
CA PRO A 209 4.15 24.12 11.30
C PRO A 209 4.41 22.65 10.98
N LEU A 210 5.21 21.97 11.81
CA LEU A 210 5.53 20.54 11.61
C LEU A 210 4.28 19.65 11.52
N ALA A 211 3.23 19.96 12.29
CA ALA A 211 1.95 19.26 12.22
C ALA A 211 1.28 19.41 10.85
N LEU A 212 1.38 20.59 10.22
CA LEU A 212 0.80 20.84 8.90
C LEU A 212 1.55 20.05 7.82
N VAL A 213 2.89 20.03 7.88
CA VAL A 213 3.73 19.24 6.98
C VAL A 213 3.38 17.75 7.06
N HIS A 214 3.19 17.24 8.27
CA HIS A 214 2.84 15.84 8.49
C HIS A 214 1.45 15.51 7.95
N GLU A 215 0.45 16.35 8.19
CA GLU A 215 -0.89 16.14 7.64
C GLU A 215 -0.90 16.23 6.11
N HIS A 216 -0.13 17.16 5.51
CA HIS A 216 0.01 17.23 4.06
C HIS A 216 0.57 15.94 3.46
N ALA A 217 1.65 15.40 4.04
CA ALA A 217 2.23 14.14 3.62
C ALA A 217 1.23 12.97 3.73
N ARG A 218 0.47 12.91 4.83
CA ARG A 218 -0.54 11.85 5.07
C ARG A 218 -1.67 11.89 4.06
N VAL A 219 -2.20 13.07 3.75
CA VAL A 219 -3.29 13.23 2.78
C VAL A 219 -2.86 12.76 1.40
N HIS A 220 -1.66 13.16 0.95
CA HIS A 220 -1.13 12.75 -0.35
C HIS A 220 -0.81 11.26 -0.42
N GLN A 221 -0.25 10.69 0.65
CA GLN A 221 -0.03 9.25 0.74
C GLN A 221 -1.35 8.49 0.61
N TYR A 222 -2.41 8.93 1.30
CA TYR A 222 -3.71 8.26 1.25
C TYR A 222 -4.36 8.34 -0.14
N LEU A 223 -4.33 9.52 -0.77
CA LEU A 223 -4.79 9.68 -2.15
C LEU A 223 -4.00 8.78 -3.11
N GLY A 224 -2.68 8.69 -2.94
CA GLY A 224 -1.83 7.78 -3.70
C GLY A 224 -2.27 6.32 -3.58
N LEU A 225 -2.59 5.84 -2.37
CA LEU A 225 -3.11 4.49 -2.16
C LEU A 225 -4.44 4.26 -2.89
N LEU A 226 -5.38 5.22 -2.84
CA LEU A 226 -6.67 5.12 -3.54
C LEU A 226 -6.50 5.06 -5.06
N VAL A 227 -5.64 5.90 -5.64
CA VAL A 227 -5.34 5.92 -7.07
C VAL A 227 -4.85 4.56 -7.54
N VAL A 228 -3.96 3.93 -6.78
CA VAL A 228 -3.38 2.62 -7.11
C VAL A 228 -4.42 1.52 -7.11
N VAL A 229 -5.23 1.43 -6.05
CA VAL A 229 -6.29 0.41 -5.95
C VAL A 229 -7.30 0.60 -7.07
N THR A 230 -7.60 1.84 -7.43
CA THR A 230 -8.49 2.19 -8.54
C THR A 230 -7.91 1.79 -9.90
N ILE A 231 -6.58 1.88 -10.11
CA ILE A 231 -5.91 1.36 -11.31
C ILE A 231 -6.09 -0.16 -11.40
N ILE A 232 -5.90 -0.88 -10.28
CA ILE A 232 -6.07 -2.34 -10.23
C ILE A 232 -7.53 -2.72 -10.55
N LEU A 233 -8.50 -2.07 -9.89
CA LEU A 233 -9.93 -2.26 -10.17
C LEU A 233 -10.29 -1.91 -11.61
N ASN A 234 -9.74 -0.84 -12.18
CA ASN A 234 -9.92 -0.51 -13.59
C ASN A 234 -9.41 -1.62 -14.51
N CYS A 235 -8.27 -2.24 -14.20
CA CYS A 235 -7.75 -3.37 -14.97
C CYS A 235 -8.73 -4.56 -14.90
N ILE A 236 -9.24 -4.87 -13.71
CA ILE A 236 -10.23 -5.93 -13.51
C ILE A 236 -11.51 -5.63 -14.31
N VAL A 237 -12.07 -4.42 -14.19
CA VAL A 237 -13.29 -4.01 -14.92
C VAL A 237 -13.07 -3.95 -16.42
N SER A 238 -11.89 -3.54 -16.90
CA SER A 238 -11.56 -3.51 -18.34
C SER A 238 -11.59 -4.91 -18.97
N VAL A 239 -11.22 -5.91 -18.18
CA VAL A 239 -11.31 -7.31 -18.60
C VAL A 239 -12.78 -7.73 -18.67
N ILE A 240 -13.58 -7.35 -17.67
CA ILE A 240 -15.00 -7.72 -17.51
C ILE A 240 -15.94 -7.04 -18.53
N ASP A 241 -15.68 -5.77 -18.85
CA ASP A 241 -16.54 -4.91 -19.68
C ASP A 241 -15.77 -4.39 -20.92
N PRO A 242 -15.51 -5.27 -21.91
CA PRO A 242 -14.70 -4.93 -23.08
C PRO A 242 -15.34 -3.85 -23.96
N ASP A 243 -16.67 -3.71 -23.93
CA ASP A 243 -17.42 -2.72 -24.71
C ASP A 243 -17.06 -1.28 -24.29
N HIS A 244 -16.66 -1.08 -23.04
CA HIS A 244 -16.22 0.21 -22.49
C HIS A 244 -14.70 0.35 -22.40
N SER A 245 -13.94 -0.58 -22.99
CA SER A 245 -12.47 -0.66 -22.90
C SER A 245 -11.78 0.66 -23.24
N ALA A 246 -12.20 1.36 -24.30
CA ALA A 246 -11.59 2.64 -24.69
C ALA A 246 -11.74 3.74 -23.63
N LYS A 247 -12.89 3.80 -22.94
CA LYS A 247 -13.13 4.75 -21.84
C LYS A 247 -12.27 4.36 -20.62
N LEU A 248 -12.25 3.08 -20.28
CA LEU A 248 -11.51 2.56 -19.14
C LEU A 248 -9.99 2.74 -19.30
N VAL A 249 -9.46 2.51 -20.51
CA VAL A 249 -8.05 2.79 -20.86
C VAL A 249 -7.73 4.27 -20.67
N ARG A 250 -8.56 5.19 -21.18
CA ARG A 250 -8.34 6.63 -20.99
C ARG A 250 -8.33 7.03 -19.52
N GLN A 251 -9.28 6.50 -18.73
CA GLN A 251 -9.33 6.75 -17.29
C GLN A 251 -8.07 6.25 -16.59
N ARG A 252 -7.62 5.03 -16.93
CA ARG A 252 -6.40 4.43 -16.39
C ARG A 252 -5.15 5.24 -16.70
N THR A 253 -4.99 5.69 -17.95
CA THR A 253 -3.89 6.57 -18.34
C THR A 253 -3.88 7.86 -17.52
N GLY A 254 -5.05 8.47 -17.27
CA GLY A 254 -5.16 9.63 -16.40
C GLY A 254 -4.71 9.36 -14.95
N LEU A 255 -5.15 8.23 -14.37
CA LEU A 255 -4.74 7.81 -13.02
C LEU A 255 -3.24 7.52 -12.91
N ILE A 256 -2.62 6.97 -13.95
CA ILE A 256 -1.18 6.73 -13.98
C ILE A 256 -0.40 8.04 -13.96
N PHE A 257 -0.80 9.02 -14.78
CA PHE A 257 -0.15 10.34 -14.76
C PHE A 257 -0.34 11.06 -13.43
N GLU A 258 -1.52 10.94 -12.81
CA GLU A 258 -1.76 11.45 -11.47
C GLU A 258 -0.86 10.75 -10.44
N SER A 259 -0.70 9.43 -10.50
CA SER A 259 0.21 8.70 -9.61
C SER A 259 1.65 9.18 -9.77
N LEU A 260 2.12 9.43 -11.01
CA LEU A 260 3.46 9.97 -11.25
C LEU A 260 3.62 11.37 -10.63
N ALA A 261 2.63 12.24 -10.79
CA ALA A 261 2.64 13.58 -10.21
C ALA A 261 2.60 13.55 -8.67
N LEU A 262 1.80 12.66 -8.07
CA LEU A 262 1.75 12.47 -6.62
C LEU A 262 3.10 12.02 -6.07
N VAL A 263 3.77 11.08 -6.75
CA VAL A 263 5.11 10.62 -6.38
C VAL A 263 6.12 11.76 -6.36
N GLU A 264 6.08 12.65 -7.36
CA GLU A 264 6.93 13.84 -7.38
C GLU A 264 6.58 14.84 -6.26
N GLY A 265 5.29 15.05 -6.00
CA GLY A 265 4.81 15.97 -4.97
C GLY A 265 5.14 15.53 -3.54
N VAL A 266 5.30 14.23 -3.29
CA VAL A 266 5.71 13.70 -1.97
C VAL A 266 7.20 13.43 -1.86
N ALA A 267 8.00 13.73 -2.89
CA ALA A 267 9.44 13.44 -2.90
C ALA A 267 10.18 14.13 -1.76
N ASP A 268 9.73 15.31 -1.34
CA ASP A 268 10.29 16.06 -0.21
C ASP A 268 10.05 15.37 1.14
N TYR A 269 9.12 14.42 1.21
CA TYR A 269 8.86 13.59 2.39
C TYR A 269 9.65 12.27 2.38
N SER A 270 10.51 12.08 1.38
CA SER A 270 11.39 10.92 1.31
C SER A 270 12.32 10.89 2.53
N PRO A 271 12.60 9.70 3.09
CA PRO A 271 12.16 8.38 2.63
C PRO A 271 10.81 7.91 3.20
N LEU A 272 10.38 8.41 4.35
CA LEU A 272 9.26 7.84 5.11
C LEU A 272 7.89 8.10 4.47
N GLY A 273 7.71 9.26 3.83
CA GLY A 273 6.49 9.61 3.10
C GLY A 273 6.36 8.90 1.74
N CYS A 274 7.44 8.29 1.23
CA CYS A 274 7.47 7.65 -0.08
C CYS A 274 7.37 6.11 -0.03
N THR A 275 7.08 5.52 1.12
CA THR A 275 7.07 4.05 1.31
C THR A 275 6.05 3.31 0.42
N HIS A 276 5.00 3.98 -0.04
CA HIS A 276 3.98 3.43 -0.94
C HIS A 276 4.37 3.50 -2.43
N VAL A 277 5.34 4.35 -2.81
CA VAL A 277 5.68 4.69 -4.19
C VAL A 277 6.05 3.47 -5.03
N GLY A 278 6.82 2.53 -4.48
CA GLY A 278 7.22 1.31 -5.20
C GLY A 278 6.03 0.44 -5.61
N LEU A 279 5.09 0.21 -4.68
CA LEU A 279 3.85 -0.51 -4.96
C LEU A 279 2.97 0.27 -5.95
N SER A 280 2.89 1.59 -5.79
CA SER A 280 2.09 2.45 -6.67
C SER A 280 2.54 2.40 -8.12
N LEU A 281 3.85 2.59 -8.34
CA LEU A 281 4.44 2.60 -9.66
C LEU A 281 4.45 1.20 -10.27
N GLY A 282 4.66 0.15 -9.47
CA GLY A 282 4.50 -1.23 -9.93
C GLY A 282 3.11 -1.52 -10.48
N ALA A 283 2.04 -1.11 -9.78
CA ALA A 283 0.67 -1.24 -10.25
C ALA A 283 0.41 -0.43 -11.54
N CYS A 284 0.97 0.79 -11.64
CA CYS A 284 0.90 1.60 -12.86
C CYS A 284 1.56 0.89 -14.05
N TRP A 285 2.73 0.28 -13.82
CA TRP A 285 3.49 -0.43 -14.84
C TRP A 285 2.70 -1.61 -15.40
N ILE A 286 2.04 -2.37 -14.52
CA ILE A 286 1.19 -3.51 -14.91
C ILE A 286 -0.05 -3.05 -15.67
N GLY A 287 -0.64 -1.92 -15.27
CA GLY A 287 -1.85 -1.40 -15.88
C GLY A 287 -1.65 -0.79 -17.27
N HIS A 288 -0.43 -0.65 -17.78
CA HIS A 288 -0.18 0.08 -19.03
C HIS A 288 0.76 -0.67 -19.95
N ASP A 289 0.41 -0.75 -21.24
CA ASP A 289 1.22 -1.43 -22.26
C ASP A 289 2.02 -0.49 -23.17
N ASP A 290 1.76 0.82 -23.10
CA ASP A 290 2.50 1.81 -23.90
C ASP A 290 3.98 1.87 -23.48
N PRO A 291 4.92 1.67 -24.42
CA PRO A 291 6.35 1.69 -24.13
C PRO A 291 6.87 3.00 -23.54
N VAL A 292 6.33 4.14 -23.97
CA VAL A 292 6.80 5.46 -23.51
C VAL A 292 6.41 5.69 -22.06
N THR A 293 5.16 5.37 -21.71
CA THR A 293 4.65 5.48 -20.35
C THR A 293 5.33 4.47 -19.42
N ARG A 294 5.58 3.23 -19.87
CA ARG A 294 6.36 2.24 -19.11
C ARG A 294 7.76 2.75 -18.80
N ALA A 295 8.46 3.30 -19.78
CA ALA A 295 9.79 3.89 -19.56
C ALA A 295 9.77 5.03 -18.53
N ALA A 296 8.72 5.87 -18.52
CA ALA A 296 8.57 6.92 -17.52
C ALA A 296 8.34 6.35 -16.10
N ILE A 297 7.54 5.30 -15.97
CA ILE A 297 7.29 4.61 -14.69
C ILE A 297 8.57 3.92 -14.19
N GLU A 298 9.31 3.25 -15.07
CA GLU A 298 10.60 2.62 -14.76
C GLU A 298 11.63 3.64 -14.29
N LEU A 299 11.70 4.80 -14.95
CA LEU A 299 12.55 5.90 -14.54
C LEU A 299 12.18 6.44 -13.15
N ALA A 300 10.88 6.58 -12.87
CA ALA A 300 10.39 6.99 -11.56
C ALA A 300 10.72 5.93 -10.49
N LEU A 301 10.57 4.64 -10.79
CA LEU A 301 10.95 3.55 -9.89
C LEU A 301 12.44 3.59 -9.58
N ALA A 302 13.30 3.64 -10.59
CA ALA A 302 14.75 3.71 -10.41
C ALA A 302 15.20 4.89 -9.55
N LYS A 303 14.53 6.05 -9.69
CA LYS A 303 14.81 7.25 -8.87
C LYS A 303 14.45 7.05 -7.38
N HIS A 304 13.43 6.24 -7.08
CA HIS A 304 12.87 6.13 -5.73
C HIS A 304 13.20 4.83 -5.00
N THR A 305 13.59 3.76 -5.69
CA THR A 305 13.82 2.45 -5.07
C THR A 305 15.27 1.99 -5.06
N GLU A 306 16.18 2.63 -5.80
CA GLU A 306 17.59 2.21 -5.97
C GLU A 306 17.76 0.71 -6.38
N ILE A 307 16.70 0.06 -6.87
CA ILE A 307 16.65 -1.36 -7.25
C ILE A 307 16.47 -1.48 -8.77
N GLU A 308 17.14 -2.45 -9.39
CA GLU A 308 16.89 -2.81 -10.80
C GLU A 308 15.46 -3.34 -10.96
N TRP A 309 14.67 -2.68 -11.82
CA TRP A 309 13.30 -3.04 -12.14
C TRP A 309 13.20 -3.71 -13.52
N PRO A 310 12.33 -4.72 -13.73
CA PRO A 310 11.40 -5.33 -12.77
C PRO A 310 12.07 -6.28 -11.77
N ALA A 311 11.60 -6.28 -10.52
CA ALA A 311 12.05 -7.25 -9.50
C ALA A 311 11.39 -8.63 -9.74
N PRO A 312 12.00 -9.77 -9.38
CA PRO A 312 11.47 -11.12 -9.61
C PRO A 312 10.04 -11.36 -9.10
N GLU A 313 9.64 -10.71 -8.01
CA GLU A 313 8.31 -10.79 -7.41
C GLU A 313 7.27 -10.00 -8.21
N THR A 314 7.73 -9.00 -8.97
CA THR A 314 6.94 -8.30 -9.97
C THR A 314 6.58 -9.23 -11.12
N ASP A 315 7.47 -10.15 -11.52
CA ASP A 315 7.17 -11.14 -12.58
C ASP A 315 6.05 -12.09 -12.17
N GLN A 316 6.03 -12.52 -10.89
CA GLN A 316 4.94 -13.35 -10.36
C GLN A 316 3.61 -12.56 -10.32
N LEU A 317 3.66 -11.27 -9.98
CA LEU A 317 2.51 -10.38 -9.96
C LEU A 317 1.97 -10.08 -11.37
N ILE A 318 2.85 -9.73 -12.31
CA ILE A 318 2.56 -9.57 -13.74
C ILE A 318 1.96 -10.86 -14.27
N SER A 319 2.54 -12.02 -13.93
CA SER A 319 2.02 -13.33 -14.31
C SER A 319 0.61 -13.55 -13.75
N ASN A 320 0.34 -13.27 -12.47
CA ASN A 320 -0.98 -13.45 -11.86
C ASN A 320 -2.05 -12.54 -12.50
N LEU A 321 -1.72 -11.26 -12.73
CA LEU A 321 -2.65 -10.29 -13.34
C LEU A 321 -2.85 -10.55 -14.85
N SER A 322 -1.78 -10.92 -15.57
CA SER A 322 -1.85 -11.32 -16.98
C SER A 322 -2.60 -12.64 -17.16
N PHE A 323 -2.44 -13.58 -16.24
CA PHE A 323 -3.18 -14.84 -16.21
C PHE A 323 -4.67 -14.62 -15.93
N ALA A 324 -5.01 -13.71 -15.01
CA ALA A 324 -6.38 -13.30 -14.75
C ALA A 324 -7.02 -12.60 -15.98
N ALA A 325 -6.30 -11.70 -16.64
CA ALA A 325 -6.76 -11.00 -17.84
C ALA A 325 -6.90 -11.92 -19.07
N GLY A 326 -5.91 -12.78 -19.33
CA GLY A 326 -5.85 -13.65 -20.50
C GLY A 326 -6.89 -14.78 -20.51
N ARG A 327 -7.18 -15.40 -19.36
CA ARG A 327 -8.19 -16.49 -19.28
C ARG A 327 -9.62 -16.00 -19.40
N PHE A 328 -9.91 -14.77 -19.04
CA PHE A 328 -11.24 -14.18 -19.21
C PHE A 328 -11.50 -13.83 -20.67
N TYR A 329 -10.56 -13.16 -21.34
CA TYR A 329 -10.68 -12.83 -22.76
C TYR A 329 -10.87 -14.08 -23.64
N GLN A 330 -10.09 -15.14 -23.39
CA GLN A 330 -10.24 -16.41 -24.12
C GLN A 330 -11.55 -17.15 -23.85
N ARG A 331 -12.23 -16.90 -22.73
CA ARG A 331 -13.49 -17.58 -22.37
C ARG A 331 -14.73 -16.77 -22.71
N LEU A 332 -14.68 -15.44 -22.69
CA LEU A 332 -15.71 -14.57 -23.27
C LEU A 332 -15.89 -14.89 -24.75
N LEU A 333 -14.78 -15.01 -25.48
CA LEU A 333 -14.78 -15.41 -26.90
C LEU A 333 -15.39 -16.81 -27.11
N ARG A 334 -15.26 -17.73 -26.15
CA ARG A 334 -15.90 -19.06 -26.22
C ARG A 334 -17.37 -19.04 -25.78
N GLY A 335 -17.74 -18.20 -24.82
CA GLY A 335 -19.13 -18.03 -24.37
C GLY A 335 -20.02 -17.40 -25.44
N SER A 336 -19.50 -16.44 -26.20
CA SER A 336 -20.22 -15.83 -27.32
C SER A 336 -20.44 -16.77 -28.52
N GLN A 337 -19.66 -17.85 -28.64
CA GLN A 337 -19.85 -18.88 -29.68
C GLN A 337 -20.88 -19.95 -29.32
N VAL A 338 -21.34 -20.01 -28.06
CA VAL A 338 -22.32 -21.03 -27.60
C VAL A 338 -23.77 -20.52 -27.68
N VAL A 339 -23.99 -19.24 -28.02
CA VAL A 339 -25.33 -18.62 -28.10
C VAL A 339 -25.88 -18.56 -29.55
N GLU A 340 -25.13 -19.04 -30.55
CA GLU A 340 -25.56 -19.07 -31.97
C GLU A 340 -25.91 -20.47 -32.53
N HIS A 341 -26.30 -21.43 -31.69
CA HIS A 341 -26.84 -22.72 -32.15
C HIS A 341 -28.19 -23.08 -31.55
#